data_AF-A0A8T6VCQ4-F1
#
_entry.id   AF-A0A8T6VCQ4-F1
#
_cell.length_a   1.000
_cell.length_b   1.000
_cell.length_c   1.000
_cell.angle_alpha   90.00
_cell.angle_beta   90.00
_cell.angle_gamma   90.00
#
_symmetry.space_group_name_H-M   'P 1'
#
loop_
_entity.id
_entity.type
_entity.pdbx_description
1 polymer ?
#
loop_
_entity_poly.entity_id
_entity_poly.type
_entity_poly.pdbx_seq_one_letter_code
_entity_poly.pdbx_strand_id
1 'polypeptide(L)'
;EWEDDLLIAAEFEPNHISAYCLTIENGTEFKKRYERGDLVLPGDDALSDMIDFTAHYLEGKGYSQYEISNYSKPGFECLHNKFYWQGKDYLGIGAGAHSHLRS
;
A
#
# COMPACT_ATOMS: atom_id res chain seq x y z
N GLU A 1 -2.37 14.38 -9.67
CA GLU A 1 -2.61 12.97 -10.06
C GLU A 1 -2.78 12.09 -8.83
N TRP A 2 -1.75 11.83 -8.02
CA TRP A 2 -1.93 10.98 -6.81
C TRP A 2 -3.01 11.47 -5.85
N GLU A 3 -2.98 12.74 -5.46
CA GLU A 3 -3.98 13.29 -4.53
C GLU A 3 -5.39 13.18 -5.12
N ASP A 4 -5.55 13.51 -6.40
CA ASP A 4 -6.82 13.43 -7.12
C ASP A 4 -7.35 11.98 -7.15
N ASP A 5 -6.49 11.01 -7.44
CA ASP A 5 -6.83 9.58 -7.45
C ASP A 5 -7.25 9.10 -6.05
N LEU A 6 -6.54 9.54 -5.01
CA LEU A 6 -6.87 9.21 -3.63
C LEU A 6 -8.22 9.81 -3.22
N LEU A 7 -8.49 11.05 -3.63
CA LEU A 7 -9.76 11.73 -3.38
C LEU A 7 -10.91 10.94 -4.02
N ILE A 8 -10.78 10.61 -5.30
CA ILE A 8 -11.77 9.82 -6.05
C ILE A 8 -11.94 8.43 -5.41
N ALA A 9 -10.85 7.74 -5.07
CA ALA A 9 -10.92 6.42 -4.44
C ALA A 9 -11.67 6.46 -3.09
N ALA A 10 -11.43 7.49 -2.28
CA ALA A 10 -12.09 7.67 -0.99
C ALA A 10 -13.58 8.04 -1.11
N GLU A 11 -14.03 8.62 -2.22
CA GLU A 11 -15.45 8.90 -2.48
C GLU A 11 -16.30 7.64 -2.59
N PHE A 12 -15.71 6.50 -2.97
CA PHE A 12 -16.39 5.21 -2.97
C PHE A 12 -16.56 4.61 -1.56
N GLU A 13 -16.05 5.30 -0.52
CA GLU A 13 -16.12 4.91 0.89
C GLU A 13 -15.72 3.46 1.18
N PRO A 14 -14.65 2.91 0.57
CA PRO A 14 -14.28 1.52 0.77
C PRO A 14 -13.97 1.25 2.25
N ASN A 15 -14.11 0.01 2.71
CA ASN A 15 -13.77 -0.32 4.09
C ASN A 15 -12.24 -0.35 4.33
N HIS A 16 -11.47 -0.48 3.26
CA HIS A 16 -10.03 -0.70 3.28
C HIS A 16 -9.40 -0.11 2.01
N ILE A 17 -8.23 0.53 2.16
CA ILE A 17 -7.43 1.10 1.09
C ILE A 17 -5.98 0.64 1.23
N SER A 18 -5.43 0.12 0.14
CA SER A 18 -4.00 -0.17 -0.02
C SER A 18 -3.35 0.89 -0.91
N ALA A 19 -2.33 1.59 -0.41
CA ALA A 19 -1.58 2.62 -1.12
C ALA A 19 -0.08 2.30 -1.09
N TYR A 20 0.47 1.89 -2.25
CA TYR A 20 1.86 1.48 -2.39
C TYR A 20 2.68 2.48 -3.19
N CYS A 21 3.91 2.72 -2.75
CA CYS A 21 4.91 3.38 -3.57
C CYS A 21 5.33 2.44 -4.71
N LEU A 22 5.35 2.93 -5.95
CA LEU A 22 5.72 2.12 -7.10
C LEU A 22 7.21 1.79 -7.09
N THR A 23 7.54 0.51 -6.94
CA THR A 23 8.90 -0.02 -7.14
C THR A 23 9.05 -0.54 -8.57
N ILE A 24 10.10 -0.09 -9.27
CA ILE A 24 10.40 -0.53 -10.63
C ILE A 24 11.23 -1.81 -10.61
N GLU A 25 10.55 -2.93 -10.84
CA GLU A 25 11.18 -4.25 -10.93
C GLU A 25 11.73 -4.54 -12.34
N ASN A 26 12.86 -5.24 -12.42
CA ASN A 26 13.45 -5.64 -13.70
C ASN A 26 12.53 -6.58 -14.48
N GLY A 27 12.53 -6.46 -15.80
CA GLY A 27 11.71 -7.28 -16.69
C GLY A 27 10.23 -6.90 -16.75
N THR A 28 9.80 -5.87 -16.00
CA THR A 28 8.43 -5.36 -16.06
C THR A 28 8.23 -4.35 -17.20
N GLU A 29 6.98 -4.13 -17.60
CA GLU A 29 6.66 -3.06 -18.55
C GLU A 29 6.94 -1.67 -17.96
N PHE A 30 6.77 -1.51 -16.65
CA PHE A 30 7.13 -0.28 -15.95
C PHE A 30 8.62 0.06 -16.12
N LYS A 31 9.52 -0.95 -16.07
CA LYS A 31 10.94 -0.74 -16.33
C LYS A 31 11.20 -0.20 -17.73
N LYS A 32 10.57 -0.79 -18.76
CA LYS A 32 10.72 -0.32 -20.15
C LYS A 32 10.20 1.11 -20.34
N ARG A 33 9.07 1.44 -19.71
CA ARG A 33 8.50 2.80 -19.75
C ARG A 33 9.40 3.80 -19.05
N TYR A 34 9.96 3.42 -17.90
CA TYR A 34 10.92 4.24 -17.16
C TYR A 34 12.20 4.50 -17.98
N GLU A 35 12.80 3.46 -18.58
CA GLU A 35 13.99 3.59 -19.43
C GLU A 35 13.77 4.43 -20.68
N ARG A 36 12.55 4.42 -21.23
CA ARG A 36 12.16 5.25 -22.38
C ARG A 36 11.84 6.71 -22.00
N GLY A 37 11.70 7.01 -20.71
CA GLY A 37 11.30 8.33 -20.20
C GLY A 37 9.79 8.61 -20.19
N ASP A 38 8.96 7.59 -20.48
CA ASP A 38 7.50 7.70 -20.47
C ASP A 38 6.88 7.58 -19.07
N LEU A 39 7.70 7.17 -18.08
CA LEU A 39 7.31 7.04 -16.69
C LEU A 39 8.36 7.75 -15.84
N VAL A 40 7.94 8.82 -15.17
CA VAL A 40 8.77 9.56 -14.23
C VAL A 40 8.28 9.26 -12.82
N LEU A 41 9.19 8.84 -11.95
CA LEU A 41 8.87 8.64 -10.54
C LEU A 41 9.06 9.95 -9.77
N PRO A 42 8.28 10.19 -8.71
CA PRO A 42 8.56 11.27 -7.78
C PRO A 42 9.94 11.08 -7.15
N GLY A 43 10.63 12.19 -6.87
CA GLY A 43 11.81 12.17 -6.01
C GLY A 43 11.43 11.94 -4.55
N ASP A 44 12.43 11.65 -3.70
CA ASP A 44 12.21 11.27 -2.30
C ASP A 44 11.40 12.31 -1.51
N ASP A 45 11.68 13.61 -1.69
CA ASP A 45 10.94 14.69 -1.00
C ASP A 45 9.45 14.68 -1.40
N ALA A 46 9.16 14.60 -2.69
CA ALA A 46 7.79 14.55 -3.19
C ALA A 46 7.07 13.26 -2.75
N LEU A 47 7.80 12.15 -2.64
CA LEU A 47 7.25 10.90 -2.13
C LEU A 47 6.88 11.00 -0.65
N SER A 48 7.73 11.66 0.16
CA SER A 48 7.44 11.94 1.57
C SER A 48 6.16 12.76 1.70
N ASP A 49 6.04 13.85 0.93
CA ASP A 49 4.85 14.70 0.93
C ASP A 49 3.59 13.92 0.54
N MET A 50 3.69 13.02 -0.46
CA MET A 50 2.59 12.16 -0.88
C MET A 50 2.15 11.18 0.22
N ILE A 51 3.09 10.56 0.92
CA ILE A 51 2.80 9.64 2.02
C ILE A 51 2.13 10.39 3.17
N ASP A 52 2.68 11.53 3.57
CA ASP A 52 2.14 12.36 4.64
C ASP A 52 0.73 12.84 4.30
N PHE A 53 0.52 13.35 3.08
CA PHE A 53 -0.82 13.73 2.61
C PHE A 53 -1.81 12.57 2.69
N THR A 54 -1.40 11.39 2.22
CA THR A 54 -2.25 10.19 2.20
C THR A 54 -2.71 9.82 3.61
N ALA A 55 -1.79 9.81 4.56
CA ALA A 55 -2.09 9.46 5.95
C ALA A 55 -3.07 10.47 6.57
N HIS A 56 -2.78 11.76 6.46
CA HIS A 56 -3.62 12.82 7.04
C HIS A 56 -5.01 12.87 6.41
N TYR A 57 -5.10 12.75 5.08
CA TYR A 57 -6.37 12.80 4.37
C TYR A 57 -7.27 11.61 4.74
N LEU A 58 -6.71 10.40 4.75
CA LEU A 58 -7.47 9.18 5.09
C LEU A 58 -7.84 9.13 6.58
N GLU A 59 -7.00 9.64 7.48
CA GLU A 59 -7.35 9.81 8.89
C GLU A 59 -8.58 10.71 9.06
N GLY A 60 -8.60 11.85 8.36
CA GLY A 60 -9.76 12.75 8.33
C GLY A 60 -11.05 12.11 7.78
N LYS A 61 -10.94 10.99 7.08
CA LYS A 61 -12.07 10.18 6.55
C LYS A 61 -12.41 8.97 7.42
N GLY A 62 -11.75 8.81 8.58
CA GLY A 62 -12.02 7.74 9.54
C GLY A 62 -11.29 6.42 9.25
N TYR A 63 -10.25 6.44 8.42
CA TYR A 63 -9.36 5.31 8.24
C TYR A 63 -8.18 5.41 9.22
N SER A 64 -7.68 4.28 9.68
CA SER A 64 -6.46 4.20 10.46
C SER A 64 -5.39 3.44 9.69
N GLN A 65 -4.17 3.98 9.66
CA GLN A 65 -3.01 3.29 9.12
C GLN A 65 -2.60 2.19 10.11
N TYR A 66 -2.82 0.92 9.73
CA TYR A 66 -2.50 -0.21 10.62
C TYR A 66 -1.16 -0.88 10.25
N GLU A 67 -0.62 -0.59 9.06
CA GLU A 67 0.74 -0.87 8.63
C GLU A 67 1.14 0.10 7.51
N ILE A 68 2.38 0.00 6.99
CA ILE A 68 3.03 1.03 6.15
C ILE A 68 2.16 1.48 4.95
N SER A 69 1.52 0.56 4.25
CA SER A 69 0.80 0.85 2.99
C SER A 69 -0.71 0.62 3.05
N ASN A 70 -1.29 0.37 4.23
CA ASN A 70 -2.70 -0.04 4.35
C ASN A 70 -3.43 0.74 5.43
N TYR A 71 -4.62 1.15 5.04
CA TYR A 71 -5.54 1.97 5.81
C TYR A 71 -6.89 1.28 5.85
N SER A 72 -7.55 1.26 7.00
CA SER A 72 -8.90 0.70 7.10
C SER A 72 -9.75 1.42 8.11
N LYS A 73 -11.07 1.34 7.93
CA LYS A 73 -12.01 1.62 9.01
C LYS A 73 -11.81 0.60 10.14
N PRO A 74 -12.15 0.93 11.40
CA PRO A 74 -12.00 -0.01 12.51
C PRO A 74 -12.70 -1.34 12.24
N GLY A 75 -11.99 -2.46 12.44
CA GLY A 75 -12.52 -3.81 12.23
C GLY A 75 -12.39 -4.37 10.82
N PHE A 76 -11.85 -3.59 9.87
CA PHE A 76 -11.61 -4.01 8.49
C PHE A 76 -10.12 -4.19 8.15
N GLU A 77 -9.27 -4.31 9.17
CA GLU A 77 -7.85 -4.60 8.99
C GLU A 77 -7.66 -6.00 8.37
N CYS A 78 -6.77 -6.09 7.38
CA CYS A 78 -6.37 -7.40 6.85
C CYS A 78 -5.60 -8.19 7.91
N LEU A 79 -6.19 -9.28 8.42
CA LEU A 79 -5.56 -10.11 9.45
C LEU A 79 -4.24 -10.72 8.98
N HIS A 80 -4.13 -11.12 7.71
CA HIS A 80 -2.89 -11.66 7.15
C HIS A 80 -1.77 -10.63 7.21
N ASN A 81 -2.00 -9.41 6.72
CA ASN A 81 -1.00 -8.33 6.76
C ASN A 81 -0.64 -7.97 8.21
N LYS A 82 -1.65 -7.88 9.09
CA LYS A 82 -1.42 -7.60 10.51
C LYS A 82 -0.57 -8.67 11.18
N PHE A 83 -0.79 -9.95 10.85
CA PHE A 83 0.00 -11.05 11.41
C PHE A 83 1.42 -11.06 10.84
N TYR A 84 1.58 -10.79 9.54
CA TYR A 84 2.88 -10.63 8.91
C TYR A 84 3.71 -9.55 9.62
N TRP A 85 3.16 -8.34 9.76
CA TRP A 85 3.85 -7.20 10.39
C TRP A 85 4.08 -7.36 11.89
N GLN A 86 3.21 -8.11 12.59
CA GLN A 86 3.42 -8.46 14.00
C GLN A 86 4.37 -9.66 14.20
N GLY A 87 4.84 -10.27 13.11
CA GLY A 87 5.66 -11.48 13.13
C GLY A 87 4.94 -12.66 13.80
N LYS A 88 3.62 -12.74 13.71
CA LYS A 88 2.85 -13.86 14.26
C LYS A 88 2.96 -15.10 13.39
N ASP A 89 2.69 -16.25 13.99
CA ASP A 89 2.69 -17.51 13.25
C ASP A 89 1.45 -17.63 12.37
N TYR A 90 1.63 -18.05 11.13
CA TYR A 90 0.56 -18.39 10.20
C TYR A 90 1.00 -19.47 9.20
N LEU A 91 0.05 -20.32 8.82
CA LEU A 91 0.26 -21.40 7.87
C LEU A 91 -0.38 -21.03 6.52
N GLY A 92 0.43 -20.96 5.47
CA GLY A 92 -0.02 -20.86 4.09
C GLY A 92 -0.15 -22.23 3.45
N ILE A 93 -1.28 -22.48 2.80
CA ILE A 93 -1.58 -23.74 2.13
C ILE A 93 -1.94 -23.46 0.66
N GLY A 94 -1.32 -24.18 -0.27
CA GLY A 94 -1.55 -24.05 -1.72
C GLY A 94 -0.31 -23.64 -2.51
N ALA A 95 -0.41 -23.69 -3.83
CA ALA A 95 0.68 -23.31 -4.72
C ALA A 95 0.99 -21.81 -4.56
N GLY A 96 2.24 -21.49 -4.20
CA GLY A 96 2.68 -20.11 -3.97
C GLY A 96 2.33 -19.52 -2.61
N ALA A 97 1.75 -20.30 -1.68
CA ALA A 97 1.45 -19.82 -0.33
C ALA A 97 2.73 -19.69 0.52
N HIS A 98 2.75 -18.68 1.40
CA HIS A 98 3.84 -18.47 2.36
C HIS A 98 3.39 -18.81 3.78
N SER A 99 4.30 -19.32 4.62
CA SER A 99 4.06 -19.58 6.03
C SER A 99 5.13 -18.89 6.87
N HIS A 100 4.76 -18.41 8.04
CA HIS A 100 5.69 -17.92 9.05
C HIS A 100 5.45 -18.72 10.33
N LEU A 101 6.47 -19.44 10.81
CA LEU A 101 6.43 -20.22 12.05
C LEU A 101 7.72 -19.94 12.82
N ARG A 102 7.61 -19.43 14.04
CA ARG A 102 8.76 -19.25 14.94
C ARG A 102 9.21 -20.61 15.47
N SER A 103 10.50 -20.93 15.30
CA SER A 103 11.18 -22.13 15.82
C SER A 103 11.68 -21.94 17.24
#